data_AF-A0A0G1WF75-F1
#
_entry.id   AF-A0A0G1WF75-F1
#
_cell.length_a   1.000
_cell.length_b   1.000
_cell.length_c   1.000
_cell.angle_alpha   90.00
_cell.angle_beta   90.00
_cell.angle_gamma   90.00
#
_symmetry.space_group_name_H-M   'P 1'
#
loop_
_entity.id
_entity.type
_entity.pdbx_description
1 polymer ?
#
loop_
_entity_poly.entity_id
_entity_poly.type
_entity_poly.pdbx_seq_one_letter_code
_entity_poly.pdbx_strand_id
1 'polypeptide(L)' 'MSATVTITKTQYEALKRRAKAYERIVSAAGAEFFTSPPVRSTKAVISAMRKTKHYSPAFLKSLEVGLSRSRHFTR' A
#
# COMPACT_ATOMS: atom_id res chain seq x y z
N MET A 1 -23.00 25.76 -10.39
CA MET A 1 -22.30 27.05 -10.55
C MET A 1 -20.84 26.76 -10.84
N SER A 2 -20.30 27.22 -11.96
CA SER A 2 -18.87 27.06 -12.28
C SER A 2 -18.12 28.29 -11.78
N ALA A 3 -17.17 28.11 -10.86
CA ALA A 3 -16.31 29.19 -10.39
C ALA A 3 -14.98 29.15 -11.16
N THR A 4 -14.65 30.23 -11.85
CA THR A 4 -13.36 30.35 -12.55
C THR A 4 -12.29 30.70 -11.52
N VAL A 5 -11.32 29.80 -11.34
CA VAL A 5 -10.19 30.00 -10.43
C VAL A 5 -8.92 30.17 -11.25
N THR A 6 -8.24 31.29 -11.05
CA THR A 6 -6.96 31.57 -11.73
C THR A 6 -5.81 31.11 -10.85
N ILE A 7 -4.90 30.32 -11.42
CA ILE A 7 -3.70 29.82 -10.75
C ILE A 7 -2.46 30.08 -11.60
N THR A 8 -1.29 30.08 -10.96
CA THR A 8 -0.03 30.20 -11.70
C THR A 8 0.27 28.91 -12.47
N LYS A 9 1.07 29.02 -13.53
CA LYS A 9 1.50 27.86 -14.32
C LYS A 9 2.23 26.81 -13.46
N THR A 10 3.04 27.24 -12.51
CA THR A 10 3.73 26.34 -11.57
C THR A 10 2.77 25.58 -10.66
N GLN A 11 1.72 26.24 -10.16
CA GLN A 11 0.66 25.58 -9.38
C GLN A 11 -0.11 24.57 -10.24
N TYR A 12 -0.42 24.93 -11.49
CA TYR A 12 -1.10 24.04 -12.42
C TYR A 12 -0.29 22.77 -12.69
N GLU A 13 1.00 22.89 -13.02
CA GLU A 13 1.84 21.72 -13.29
C GLU A 13 2.01 20.83 -12.04
N ALA A 14 2.10 21.42 -10.85
CA ALA A 14 2.14 20.67 -9.60
C ALA A 14 0.85 19.87 -9.36
N LEU A 15 -0.31 20.49 -9.60
CA LEU A 15 -1.62 19.82 -9.50
C LEU A 15 -1.78 18.72 -10.54
N LYS A 16 -1.42 19.00 -11.80
CA LYS A 16 -1.45 18.02 -12.90
C LYS A 16 -0.59 16.81 -12.60
N ARG A 17 0.62 17.00 -12.06
CA ARG A 17 1.51 15.91 -11.66
C ARG A 17 0.91 15.08 -10.53
N ARG A 18 0.30 15.72 -9.53
CA ARG A 18 -0.39 15.01 -8.43
C ARG A 18 -1.58 14.21 -8.93
N ALA A 19 -2.41 14.79 -9.81
CA ALA A 19 -3.55 14.10 -10.41
C ALA A 19 -3.09 12.85 -11.18
N LYS A 20 -2.07 12.98 -12.04
CA LYS A 20 -1.51 11.83 -12.78
C LYS A 20 -0.92 10.75 -11.88
N ALA A 21 -0.29 11.13 -10.76
CA ALA A 21 0.21 10.17 -9.78
C ALA A 21 -0.94 9.45 -9.07
N TYR A 22 -1.99 10.18 -8.70
CA TYR A 22 -3.19 9.62 -8.10
C TYR A 22 -3.89 8.63 -9.06
N GLU A 23 -4.08 8.98 -10.32
CA GLU A 23 -4.64 8.09 -11.34
C GLU A 23 -3.84 6.79 -11.48
N ARG A 24 -2.50 6.86 -11.44
CA ARG A 24 -1.63 5.67 -11.46
C ARG A 24 -1.83 4.79 -10.23
N ILE A 25 -2.00 5.40 -9.06
CA ILE A 25 -2.26 4.65 -7.82
C ILE A 25 -3.64 4.01 -7.90
N VAL A 26 -4.67 4.74 -8.30
CA VAL A 26 -6.05 4.23 -8.41
C VAL A 26 -6.14 3.12 -9.44
N SER A 27 -5.48 3.26 -10.60
CA SER A 27 -5.49 2.23 -11.64
C SER A 27 -4.71 0.98 -11.23
N ALA A 28 -3.60 1.13 -10.51
CA ALA A 28 -2.84 0.00 -9.96
C ALA A 28 -3.53 -0.64 -8.74
N ALA A 29 -4.32 0.12 -8.00
CA ALA A 29 -4.98 -0.34 -6.78
C ALA A 29 -6.14 -1.30 -7.05
N GLY A 30 -6.73 -1.36 -8.25
CA GLY A 30 -7.85 -2.28 -8.51
C GLY A 30 -8.96 -2.24 -7.43
N ALA A 31 -9.88 -3.20 -7.45
CA ALA A 31 -10.84 -3.36 -6.35
C ALA A 31 -10.23 -4.06 -5.12
N GLU A 32 -9.11 -4.76 -5.29
CA GLU A 32 -8.57 -5.71 -4.31
C GLU A 32 -7.51 -5.13 -3.36
N PHE A 33 -6.87 -4.00 -3.67
CA PHE A 33 -5.72 -3.51 -2.88
C PHE A 33 -6.09 -3.01 -1.48
N PHE A 34 -7.34 -2.59 -1.29
CA PHE A 34 -7.89 -2.23 0.02
C PHE A 34 -8.74 -3.34 0.64
N THR A 35 -8.87 -4.49 -0.02
CA THR A 35 -9.52 -5.64 0.60
C THR A 35 -8.62 -6.20 1.68
N SER A 36 -9.23 -6.63 2.78
CA SER A 36 -8.48 -7.35 3.80
C SER A 36 -7.88 -8.60 3.16
N PRO A 37 -6.56 -8.84 3.31
CA PRO A 37 -5.94 -10.00 2.72
C PRO A 37 -6.67 -11.27 3.20
N PRO A 38 -6.96 -12.23 2.31
CA PRO A 38 -7.72 -13.42 2.68
C PRO A 38 -6.95 -14.32 3.67
N VAL A 39 -5.62 -14.16 3.73
CA VAL A 39 -4.74 -14.96 4.58
C VAL A 39 -4.55 -14.27 5.94
N ARG A 40 -5.18 -14.83 6.98
CA ARG A 40 -5.02 -14.39 8.38
C ARG A 40 -3.93 -15.14 9.17
N SER A 41 -3.14 -15.97 8.51
CA SER A 41 -2.08 -16.75 9.17
C SER A 41 -0.73 -16.07 9.08
N THR A 42 -0.23 -15.55 10.20
CA THR A 42 1.14 -15.01 10.30
C THR A 42 2.18 -16.02 9.80
N LYS A 43 2.03 -17.29 10.19
CA LYS A 43 2.94 -18.37 9.77
C LYS A 43 2.95 -18.56 8.25
N ALA A 44 1.79 -18.50 7.61
CA ALA A 44 1.69 -18.64 6.15
C ALA A 44 2.37 -17.47 5.43
N VAL A 45 2.16 -16.23 5.91
CA VAL A 45 2.80 -15.02 5.35
C VAL A 45 4.31 -15.09 5.48
N ILE A 46 4.83 -15.39 6.67
CA ILE A 46 6.28 -15.50 6.91
C ILE A 46 6.90 -16.64 6.10
N SER A 47 6.20 -17.77 5.95
CA SER A 47 6.67 -18.88 5.10
C SER A 47 6.76 -18.46 3.63
N ALA A 48 5.73 -17.77 3.11
CA ALA A 48 5.72 -17.30 1.73
C ALA A 48 6.84 -16.28 1.48
N MET A 49 7.03 -15.30 2.35
CA MET A 49 8.10 -14.31 2.22
C MET A 49 9.49 -14.92 2.37
N ARG A 50 9.66 -15.95 3.21
CA ARG A 50 10.93 -16.67 3.31
C ARG A 50 11.27 -17.40 2.00
N LYS A 51 10.27 -17.94 1.29
CA LYS A 51 10.46 -18.64 0.02
C LYS A 51 10.96 -17.73 -1.10
N THR A 52 10.65 -16.43 -1.06
CA THR A 52 11.10 -15.49 -2.10
C THR A 52 12.60 -15.20 -2.03
N LYS A 53 13.27 -15.49 -0.90
CA LYS A 53 14.70 -15.21 -0.67
C LYS A 53 15.11 -13.74 -0.84
N HIS A 54 14.15 -12.81 -0.93
CA HIS A 54 14.42 -11.37 -1.08
C HIS A 54 14.61 -10.65 0.25
N TYR A 55 14.39 -11.32 1.37
CA TYR A 55 14.34 -10.71 2.70
C TYR A 55 15.32 -11.35 3.66
N SER A 56 15.97 -10.53 4.50
CA SER A 56 16.90 -11.01 5.51
C SER A 56 16.17 -11.74 6.65
N PRO A 57 16.83 -12.68 7.34
CA PRO A 57 16.24 -13.34 8.51
C PRO A 57 15.82 -12.36 9.61
N ALA A 58 16.58 -11.28 9.80
CA ALA A 58 16.27 -10.23 10.78
C ALA A 58 14.97 -9.48 10.43
N PHE A 59 14.78 -9.13 9.16
CA PHE A 59 13.55 -8.50 8.68
C PHE A 59 12.34 -9.43 8.83
N LEU A 60 12.48 -10.71 8.48
CA LEU A 60 11.39 -11.67 8.64
C LEU A 60 10.97 -11.82 10.11
N LYS A 61 11.92 -11.76 11.04
CA LYS A 61 11.64 -11.82 12.48
C LYS A 61 10.94 -10.56 12.99
N SER A 62 11.35 -9.36 12.55
CA SER A 62 10.68 -8.12 12.95
C SER A 62 9.26 -8.05 12.39
N LEU A 63 9.06 -8.52 11.15
CA LEU A 63 7.75 -8.62 10.52
C LEU A 63 6.83 -9.59 11.28
N GLU A 64 7.31 -10.77 11.65
CA GLU A 64 6.54 -11.77 12.40
C GLU A 64 6.00 -11.21 13.73
N VAL A 65 6.83 -10.45 14.44
CA VAL A 65 6.43 -9.75 15.69
C VAL A 65 5.39 -8.66 15.41
N GLY A 66 5.51 -7.92 14.30
CA GLY A 66 4.52 -6.91 13.91
C GLY A 66 3.17 -7.53 13.58
N LEU A 67 3.18 -8.62 12.81
CA LEU A 67 1.96 -9.33 12.41
C LEU A 67 1.26 -9.98 13.62
N SER A 68 1.99 -10.57 14.56
CA SER A 68 1.38 -11.19 15.76
C SER A 68 0.67 -10.20 16.68
N ARG A 69 1.05 -8.92 16.63
CA ARG A 69 0.42 -7.81 17.39
C ARG A 69 -0.77 -7.18 16.65
N SER A 70 -0.95 -7.50 15.38
CA SER A 70 -2.03 -6.92 14.58
C SER A 70 -3.35 -7.64 14.87
N ARG A 71 -4.38 -6.86 15.23
CA ARG A 71 -5.74 -7.36 15.46
C ARG A 71 -6.32 -8.17 14.29
N HIS A 72 -5.82 -7.94 13.08
CA HIS A 72 -6.23 -8.68 11.90
C HIS A 72 -5.78 -10.16 11.92
N PHE A 73 -4.63 -10.45 12.55
CA PHE A 73 -4.02 -11.80 12.60
C PHE A 73 -4.23 -12.51 13.94
N THR A 74 -4.66 -11.80 14.99
CA THR A 74 -4.93 -12.37 16.32
C THR A 74 -6.38 -12.80 16.53
N ARG A 75 -7.31 -12.41 15.65
CA ARG A 75 -8.77 -12.56 15.84
C ARG A 75 -9.40 -13.60 14.92
#